data_AF-A0A961SM90-F1
#
_entry.id   AF-A0A961SM90-F1
#
_cell.length_a   1.000
_cell.length_b   1.000
_cell.length_c   1.000
_cell.angle_alpha   90.00
_cell.angle_beta   90.00
_cell.angle_gamma   90.00
#
_symmetry.space_group_name_H-M   'P 1'
#
loop_
_entity.id
_entity.type
_entity.pdbx_description
1 polymer ?
#
loop_
_entity_poly.entity_id
_entity_poly.type
_entity_poly.pdbx_seq_one_letter_code
_entity_poly.pdbx_strand_id
1 'polypeptide(L)'
;MRARTVLGIALAIGALVVSTLAPLEAPASTADGYACLAAAQRVDDGEVLTEAEKKDAHGACSKALSATASPMQKYQFEEAIFAITGKRHEY
;
A
#
# COMPACT_ATOMS: atom_id res chain seq x y z
N MET A 1 40.83 8.82 44.16
CA MET A 1 39.70 8.76 45.12
C MET A 1 38.41 8.57 44.32
N ARG A 2 37.56 7.62 44.71
CA ARG A 2 36.21 7.33 44.15
C ARG A 2 35.32 8.59 44.31
N ALA A 3 34.37 8.89 43.42
CA ALA A 3 33.07 8.23 43.41
C ALA A 3 32.31 8.43 42.08
N ARG A 4 31.61 7.37 41.68
CA ARG A 4 30.63 7.30 40.60
C ARG A 4 29.30 7.87 41.10
N THR A 5 28.63 8.69 40.30
CA THR A 5 27.19 8.95 40.45
C THR A 5 26.55 8.92 39.06
N VAL A 6 25.74 7.88 38.87
CA VAL A 6 24.88 7.62 37.72
C VAL A 6 23.57 8.39 37.95
N LEU A 7 23.08 9.12 36.94
CA LEU A 7 21.68 9.42 36.60
C LEU A 7 21.76 10.54 35.53
N GLY A 8 21.39 10.33 34.28
CA GLY A 8 20.09 9.85 33.84
C GLY A 8 19.29 11.04 33.33
N ILE A 9 18.59 10.87 32.21
CA ILE A 9 17.65 11.80 31.56
C ILE A 9 18.26 12.64 30.43
N ALA A 10 18.43 11.99 29.28
CA ALA A 10 18.28 12.65 27.98
C ALA A 10 16.78 12.96 27.81
N LEU A 11 16.39 14.22 28.09
CA LEU A 11 15.04 14.71 27.82
C LEU A 11 14.98 15.19 26.37
N ALA A 12 14.47 14.30 25.52
CA ALA A 12 14.02 14.58 24.17
C ALA A 12 13.04 15.76 24.17
N ILE A 13 13.43 16.86 23.54
CA ILE A 13 12.55 18.01 23.30
C ILE A 13 11.64 17.62 22.12
N GLY A 14 10.36 17.46 22.45
CA GLY A 14 9.31 17.10 21.51
C GLY A 14 9.01 18.21 20.51
N ALA A 15 8.96 17.82 19.24
CA ALA A 15 8.05 18.40 18.26
C ALA A 15 7.08 17.30 17.84
N LEU A 16 6.13 17.06 18.74
CA LEU A 16 5.01 16.14 18.56
C LEU A 16 4.04 16.78 17.56
N VAL A 17 4.31 16.67 16.26
CA VAL A 17 3.29 16.92 15.23
C VAL A 17 2.42 15.67 15.18
N VAL A 18 1.50 15.57 16.14
CA VAL A 18 0.35 14.68 16.07
C VAL A 18 -0.58 15.29 15.02
N SER A 19 -0.32 14.92 13.76
CA SER A 19 -1.34 14.97 12.73
C SER A 19 -2.40 13.97 13.12
N THR A 20 -3.44 14.43 13.82
CA THR A 20 -4.73 13.72 13.88
C THR A 20 -5.34 13.75 12.48
N LEU A 21 -4.77 12.98 11.56
CA LEU A 21 -5.49 12.49 10.41
C LEU A 21 -6.48 11.49 10.99
N ALA A 22 -7.70 11.99 11.24
CA ALA A 22 -8.86 11.13 11.32
C ALA A 22 -8.75 10.12 10.17
N PRO A 23 -9.05 8.83 10.39
CA PRO A 23 -9.17 7.91 9.27
C PRO A 23 -10.35 8.39 8.44
N LEU A 24 -10.07 9.21 7.42
CA LEU A 24 -10.90 9.23 6.23
C LEU A 24 -10.68 7.83 5.68
N GLU A 25 -11.55 6.91 6.08
CA GLU A 25 -11.76 5.64 5.40
C GLU A 25 -12.06 6.03 3.95
N ALA A 26 -11.00 6.07 3.13
CA ALA A 26 -11.17 6.18 1.69
C ALA A 26 -12.16 5.07 1.34
N PRO A 27 -13.16 5.34 0.49
CA PRO A 27 -14.12 4.32 0.12
C PRO A 27 -13.31 3.09 -0.29
N ALA A 28 -13.72 1.90 0.16
CA ALA A 28 -12.91 0.68 0.03
C ALA A 28 -12.32 0.51 -1.38
N SER A 29 -13.09 0.92 -2.41
CA SER A 29 -12.68 0.99 -3.81
C SER A 29 -11.43 1.84 -4.12
N THR A 30 -11.22 2.96 -3.42
CA THR A 30 -10.01 3.79 -3.55
C THR A 30 -8.83 3.14 -2.87
N ALA A 31 -9.01 2.56 -1.67
CA ALA A 31 -7.95 1.83 -0.97
C ALA A 31 -7.50 0.59 -1.76
N ASP A 32 -8.46 -0.16 -2.29
CA ASP A 32 -8.23 -1.31 -3.18
C ASP A 32 -7.48 -0.87 -4.46
N GLY A 33 -7.86 0.27 -5.04
CA GLY A 33 -7.17 0.84 -6.21
C GLY A 33 -5.71 1.21 -5.93
N TYR A 34 -5.42 1.82 -4.78
CA TYR A 34 -4.04 2.10 -4.38
C TYR A 34 -3.23 0.82 -4.13
N ALA A 35 -3.81 -0.16 -3.44
CA ALA A 35 -3.15 -1.44 -3.17
C ALA A 35 -2.82 -2.19 -4.47
N CYS A 36 -3.75 -2.18 -5.44
CA CYS A 36 -3.54 -2.74 -6.77
C CYS A 36 -2.34 -2.10 -7.49
N LEU A 37 -2.35 -0.78 -7.63
CA LEU A 37 -1.32 -0.06 -8.38
C LEU A 37 0.03 -0.10 -7.68
N ALA A 38 0.06 -0.08 -6.34
CA ALA A 38 1.29 -0.21 -5.57
C ALA A 38 1.94 -1.59 -5.73
N ALA A 39 1.14 -2.66 -5.77
CA ALA A 39 1.66 -4.00 -6.01
C ALA A 39 2.19 -4.17 -7.44
N ALA A 40 1.50 -3.60 -8.44
CA ALA A 40 2.00 -3.59 -9.82
C ALA A 40 3.32 -2.81 -9.94
N GLN A 41 3.43 -1.63 -9.31
CA GLN A 41 4.66 -0.86 -9.29
C GLN A 41 5.83 -1.65 -8.68
N ARG A 42 5.59 -2.39 -7.58
CA ARG A 42 6.61 -3.28 -6.99
C ARG A 42 7.12 -4.31 -7.99
N VAL A 43 6.21 -4.92 -8.76
CA VAL A 43 6.59 -5.89 -9.80
C VAL A 43 7.36 -5.22 -10.93
N ASP A 44 6.93 -4.03 -11.39
CA ASP A 44 7.62 -3.26 -12.41
C ASP A 44 9.03 -2.82 -11.96
N ASP A 45 9.21 -2.58 -10.66
CA ASP A 45 10.50 -2.29 -10.03
C ASP A 45 11.39 -3.55 -9.88
N GLY A 46 10.90 -4.72 -10.32
CA GLY A 46 11.62 -5.99 -10.33
C GLY A 46 11.41 -6.85 -9.08
N GLU A 47 10.47 -6.48 -8.20
CA GLU A 47 10.17 -7.27 -7.02
C GLU A 47 9.38 -8.54 -7.37
N VAL A 48 9.78 -9.67 -6.79
CA VAL A 48 9.05 -10.94 -6.94
C VAL A 48 8.08 -11.09 -5.77
N LEU A 49 6.80 -10.85 -6.03
CA LEU A 49 5.73 -11.09 -5.07
C LEU A 49 5.58 -12.59 -4.76
N THR A 50 5.31 -12.90 -3.50
CA THR A 50 4.86 -14.24 -3.10
C THR A 50 3.47 -14.55 -3.65
N GLU A 51 3.09 -15.83 -3.72
CA GLU A 51 1.77 -16.22 -4.21
C GLU A 51 0.62 -15.67 -3.35
N ALA A 52 0.83 -15.50 -2.05
CA ALA A 52 -0.14 -14.87 -1.15
C ALA A 52 -0.31 -13.38 -1.49
N GLU A 53 0.80 -12.65 -1.67
CA GLU A 53 0.78 -11.23 -2.05
C GLU A 53 0.14 -11.03 -3.42
N LYS A 54 0.45 -11.88 -4.40
CA LYS A 54 -0.21 -11.84 -5.72
C LYS A 54 -1.72 -12.03 -5.60
N LYS A 55 -2.17 -12.96 -4.76
CA LYS A 55 -3.59 -13.23 -4.55
C LYS A 55 -4.31 -12.04 -3.91
N ASP A 56 -3.70 -11.43 -2.89
CA ASP A 56 -4.26 -10.27 -2.21
C ASP A 56 -4.29 -9.04 -3.14
N ALA A 57 -3.20 -8.81 -3.88
CA ALA A 57 -3.11 -7.72 -4.85
C ALA A 57 -4.09 -7.91 -6.03
N HIS A 58 -4.22 -9.12 -6.56
CA HIS A 58 -5.22 -9.43 -7.58
C HIS A 58 -6.63 -9.16 -7.06
N GLY A 59 -6.94 -9.58 -5.82
CA GLY A 59 -8.22 -9.30 -5.18
C GLY A 59 -8.51 -7.80 -5.03
N ALA A 60 -7.50 -7.00 -4.66
CA ALA A 60 -7.61 -5.55 -4.61
C ALA A 60 -7.87 -4.95 -6.01
N CYS A 61 -7.13 -5.39 -7.03
CA CYS A 61 -7.36 -4.97 -8.40
C CYS A 61 -8.77 -5.30 -8.90
N SER A 62 -9.28 -6.52 -8.67
CA SER A 62 -10.63 -6.91 -9.10
C SER A 62 -11.73 -6.07 -8.44
N LYS A 63 -11.58 -5.75 -7.15
CA LYS A 63 -12.50 -4.84 -6.45
C LYS A 63 -12.44 -3.42 -7.02
N ALA A 64 -11.25 -2.90 -7.26
CA ALA A 64 -11.04 -1.58 -7.85
C ALA A 64 -11.63 -1.50 -9.28
N LEU A 65 -11.43 -2.52 -10.10
CA LEU A 65 -12.01 -2.67 -11.45
C LEU A 65 -13.53 -2.66 -11.43
N SER A 66 -14.11 -3.42 -10.49
CA SER A 66 -15.56 -3.52 -10.34
C SER A 66 -16.19 -2.21 -9.86
N ALA A 67 -15.46 -1.45 -9.04
CA ALA A 67 -15.95 -0.21 -8.45
C ALA A 67 -15.74 1.03 -9.32
N THR A 68 -14.82 1.00 -10.29
CA THR A 68 -14.57 2.15 -11.16
C THR A 68 -15.51 2.22 -12.35
N ALA A 69 -16.02 3.42 -12.64
CA ALA A 69 -16.75 3.73 -13.87
C ALA A 69 -15.84 4.34 -14.95
N SER A 70 -14.59 4.69 -14.63
CA SER A 70 -13.67 5.36 -15.55
C SER A 70 -12.99 4.35 -16.48
N PRO A 71 -13.16 4.45 -17.81
CA PRO A 71 -12.50 3.54 -18.76
C PRO A 71 -10.97 3.57 -18.64
N MET A 72 -10.40 4.74 -18.36
CA MET A 72 -8.96 4.89 -18.19
C MET A 72 -8.45 4.15 -16.94
N GLN A 73 -9.18 4.25 -15.82
CA GLN A 73 -8.82 3.53 -14.60
C GLN A 73 -9.01 2.01 -14.75
N LYS A 74 -10.05 1.58 -15.47
CA LYS A 74 -10.23 0.15 -15.81
C LYS A 74 -9.01 -0.39 -16.52
N TYR A 75 -8.54 0.30 -17.56
CA TYR A 75 -7.34 -0.09 -18.28
C TYR A 75 -6.12 -0.18 -17.35
N GLN A 76 -5.88 0.82 -16.49
CA GLN A 76 -4.76 0.78 -15.54
C GLN A 76 -4.82 -0.43 -14.59
N PHE A 77 -6.01 -0.77 -14.09
CA PHE A 77 -6.18 -1.93 -13.22
C PHE A 77 -6.04 -3.25 -13.99
N GLU A 78 -6.47 -3.34 -15.24
CA GLU A 78 -6.26 -4.54 -16.08
C GLU A 78 -4.77 -4.78 -16.35
N GLU A 79 -4.01 -3.73 -16.64
CA GLU A 79 -2.56 -3.82 -16.82
C GLU A 79 -1.86 -4.19 -15.50
N ALA A 80 -2.31 -3.65 -14.38
CA ALA A 80 -1.81 -4.02 -13.05
C ALA A 80 -2.05 -5.52 -12.76
N ILE A 81 -3.24 -6.06 -13.09
CA ILE A 81 -3.52 -7.50 -12.97
C ILE A 81 -2.55 -8.30 -13.82
N PHE A 82 -2.28 -7.85 -15.05
CA PHE A 82 -1.32 -8.53 -15.92
C PHE A 82 0.10 -8.51 -15.34
N ALA A 83 0.57 -7.37 -14.83
CA ALA A 83 1.87 -7.27 -14.17
C ALA A 83 1.96 -8.23 -12.97
N ILE A 84 0.96 -8.24 -12.09
CA ILE A 84 0.95 -9.04 -10.86
C ILE A 84 0.87 -10.55 -11.13
N THR A 85 0.03 -10.95 -12.09
CA THR A 85 -0.34 -12.37 -12.28
C THR A 85 0.25 -13.02 -13.52
N GLY A 86 0.77 -12.22 -14.46
CA GLY A 86 1.18 -12.67 -15.80
C GLY A 86 0.00 -13.08 -16.68
N LYS A 87 -1.25 -12.83 -16.26
CA LYS A 87 -2.47 -13.20 -16.99
C LYS A 87 -3.31 -11.95 -17.23
N ARG A 88 -3.88 -11.85 -18.42
CA ARG A 88 -4.87 -10.81 -18.70
C ARG A 88 -6.09 -11.07 -17.81
N HIS A 89 -6.69 -10.01 -17.27
CA HIS A 89 -7.97 -10.12 -16.59
C HIS A 89 -9.02 -10.67 -17.57
N GLU A 90 -9.60 -11.82 -17.24
CA GLU A 90 -10.72 -12.42 -17.97
C GLU A 90 -12.00 -12.19 -17.16
N TYR A 91 -13.05 -11.72 -17.83
CA TYR A 91 -14.33 -11.27 -17.26
C TYR A 91 -15.04 -12.33 -16.41
#